data_AF-A0A257R3E2-F1
#
_entry.id   AF-A0A257R3E2-F1
#
_cell.length_a   1.000
_cell.length_b   1.000
_cell.length_c   1.000
_cell.angle_alpha   90.00
_cell.angle_beta   90.00
_cell.angle_gamma   90.00
#
_symmetry.space_group_name_H-M   'P 1'
#
loop_
_entity.id
_entity.type
_entity.pdbx_description
1 polymer ?
#
loop_
_entity_poly.entity_id
_entity_poly.type
_entity_poly.pdbx_seq_one_letter_code
_entity_poly.pdbx_strand_id
1 'polypeptide(L)' 'MRATHPGINASRLAFLLLACASLSGCAGGGRTAYYRKNPHALMREVVRCENNGGALASTPHCREVLRINNNLF' A
#
# COMPACT_ATOMS: atom_id res chain seq x y z
N MET A 1 1.82 17.92 -53.73
CA MET A 1 3.05 18.20 -52.95
C MET A 1 2.65 18.27 -51.47
N ARG A 2 3.42 17.61 -50.61
CA ARG A 2 3.06 17.10 -49.28
C ARG A 2 3.37 18.16 -48.21
N ALA A 3 2.36 18.66 -47.51
CA ALA A 3 2.54 19.51 -46.33
C ALA A 3 2.61 18.62 -45.08
N THR A 4 3.81 18.45 -44.55
CA THR A 4 4.12 17.66 -43.36
C THR A 4 4.02 18.56 -42.14
N HIS A 5 2.96 18.41 -41.33
CA HIS A 5 2.87 19.01 -40.00
C HIS A 5 2.74 17.89 -38.95
N PRO A 6 3.80 17.54 -38.20
CA PRO A 6 3.67 16.78 -36.97
C PRO A 6 3.76 17.76 -35.80
N GLY A 7 2.71 18.56 -35.59
CA GLY A 7 2.63 19.54 -34.49
C GLY A 7 1.59 19.19 -33.43
N ILE A 8 1.07 17.95 -33.43
CA ILE A 8 0.02 17.54 -32.50
C ILE A 8 0.67 17.04 -31.20
N ASN A 9 0.91 18.00 -30.29
CA ASN A 9 0.60 17.85 -28.87
C ASN A 9 1.27 16.72 -28.09
N ALA A 10 2.59 16.57 -28.17
CA ALA A 10 3.35 15.79 -27.19
C ALA A 10 3.08 16.26 -25.74
N SER A 11 2.80 17.56 -25.55
CA SER A 11 2.48 18.15 -24.25
C SER A 11 1.18 17.64 -23.65
N ARG A 12 0.15 17.29 -24.45
CA ARG A 12 -1.14 16.82 -23.92
C ARG A 12 -1.07 15.40 -23.36
N LEU A 13 -0.20 14.56 -23.91
CA LEU A 13 0.06 13.20 -23.42
C LEU A 13 0.77 13.21 -22.05
N ALA A 14 1.71 14.15 -21.85
CA ALA A 14 2.41 14.30 -20.58
C ALA A 14 1.48 14.68 -19.41
N PHE A 15 0.50 15.56 -19.65
CA PHE A 15 -0.48 15.95 -18.63
C PHE A 15 -1.43 14.82 -18.23
N LEU A 16 -1.74 13.89 -19.14
CA LEU A 16 -2.59 12.72 -18.84
C LEU A 16 -1.86 11.67 -17.99
N LEU A 17 -0.55 11.50 -18.19
CA LEU A 17 0.25 10.54 -17.42
C LEU A 17 0.50 10.99 -15.97
N LEU A 18 0.60 12.31 -15.73
CA LEU A 18 0.78 12.85 -14.38
C LEU A 18 -0.49 12.73 -13.53
N ALA A 19 -1.68 12.79 -14.14
CA ALA A 19 -2.95 12.62 -13.44
C ALA A 19 -3.13 11.18 -12.90
N CYS A 20 -2.73 10.15 -13.66
CA CYS A 20 -2.83 8.75 -13.21
C CYS A 20 -1.85 8.38 -12.07
N ALA A 21 -0.72 9.08 -11.96
CA ALA A 21 0.26 8.84 -10.88
C ALA A 21 -0.22 9.35 -9.50
N SER A 22 -1.15 10.31 -9.47
CA SER A 22 -1.67 10.86 -8.21
C SER A 22 -2.81 10.02 -7.59
N LEU A 23 -3.45 9.14 -8.37
CA LEU A 23 -4.50 8.24 -7.85
C LEU A 23 -3.97 6.87 -7.38
N SER A 24 -2.71 6.52 -7.64
CA SER A 24 -2.11 5.27 -7.14
C SER A 24 -1.88 5.27 -5.62
N GLY A 25 -2.09 6.42 -4.96
CA GLY A 25 -1.90 6.61 -3.52
C GLY A 25 -3.13 6.34 -2.63
N CYS A 26 -4.27 5.87 -3.16
CA CYS A 26 -5.50 5.71 -2.36
C CYS A 26 -6.10 4.28 -2.43
N ALA A 27 -5.27 3.27 -2.24
CA ALA A 27 -5.73 1.90 -1.92
C ALA A 27 -5.38 1.52 -0.47
N GLY A 28 -5.30 2.52 0.42
CA GLY A 28 -4.92 2.37 1.83
C GLY A 28 -6.04 1.89 2.77
N GLY A 29 -7.14 1.35 2.23
CA GLY A 29 -8.20 0.72 3.03
C GLY A 29 -7.85 -0.69 3.52
N GLY A 30 -6.56 -0.94 3.81
CA GLY A 30 -6.05 -2.25 4.23
C GLY A 30 -6.15 -2.49 5.74
N ARG A 31 -5.73 -3.69 6.18
CA ARG A 31 -5.65 -4.12 7.58
C ARG A 31 -5.06 -3.05 8.52
N THR A 32 -4.10 -2.26 8.05
CA THR A 32 -3.51 -1.12 8.78
C THR A 32 -4.56 -0.10 9.24
N ALA A 33 -5.54 0.27 8.40
CA ALA A 33 -6.58 1.23 8.75
C ALA A 33 -7.56 0.65 9.79
N TYR A 34 -7.84 -0.66 9.72
CA TYR A 34 -8.61 -1.38 10.72
C TYR A 34 -7.90 -1.41 12.08
N TYR A 35 -6.61 -1.74 12.10
CA TYR A 35 -5.81 -1.81 13.32
C TYR A 35 -5.51 -0.43 13.93
N ARG A 36 -5.44 0.64 13.14
CA ARG A 36 -5.40 2.02 13.66
C ARG A 36 -6.64 2.36 14.50
N LYS A 37 -7.81 1.89 14.08
CA LYS A 37 -9.07 2.08 14.83
C LYS A 37 -9.20 1.12 16.01
N ASN A 38 -8.54 -0.05 15.95
CA ASN A 38 -8.65 -1.13 16.92
C ASN A 38 -7.27 -1.65 17.37
N PRO A 39 -6.48 -0.86 18.13
CA PRO A 39 -5.12 -1.24 18.51
C PRO A 39 -5.09 -2.51 19.40
N HIS A 40 -6.12 -2.74 20.21
CA HIS A 40 -6.27 -3.96 21.01
C HIS A 40 -6.45 -5.23 20.16
N ALA A 41 -7.01 -5.12 18.96
CA ALA A 41 -7.13 -6.25 18.04
C ALA A 41 -5.76 -6.59 17.44
N LEU A 42 -4.97 -5.57 17.08
CA LEU A 42 -3.60 -5.76 16.60
C LEU A 42 -2.72 -6.44 17.65
N MET A 43 -2.74 -5.94 18.89
CA MET A 43 -1.94 -6.50 19.97
C MET A 43 -2.28 -7.96 20.27
N ARG A 44 -3.56 -8.35 20.20
CA ARG A 44 -3.95 -9.76 20.33
C ARG A 44 -3.33 -10.65 19.25
N GLU A 45 -3.29 -10.17 18.01
CA GLU A 45 -2.65 -10.91 16.92
C GLU A 45 -1.13 -10.94 17.05
N VAL A 46 -0.50 -9.83 17.46
CA VAL A 46 0.94 -9.77 17.74
C VAL A 46 1.32 -10.79 18.83
N VAL A 47 0.63 -10.74 19.98
CA VAL A 47 0.87 -11.69 21.08
C VAL A 47 0.64 -13.13 20.63
N ARG A 48 -0.39 -13.39 19.82
CA ARG A 48 -0.61 -14.74 19.26
C ARG A 48 0.53 -15.18 18.33
N CYS A 49 1.03 -14.27 17.49
CA CYS A 49 2.13 -14.54 16.57
C CYS A 49 3.46 -14.76 17.29
N GLU A 50 3.72 -14.03 18.37
CA GLU A 50 4.95 -14.14 19.17
C GLU A 50 4.92 -15.32 20.15
N ASN A 51 3.80 -15.60 20.80
CA ASN A 51 3.68 -16.68 21.80
C ASN A 51 3.80 -18.09 21.22
N ASN A 52 3.73 -18.27 19.91
CA ASN A 52 3.90 -19.58 19.26
C ASN A 52 5.37 -19.89 18.90
N GLY A 53 6.34 -19.28 19.61
CA GLY A 53 7.75 -19.67 19.57
C GLY A 53 8.40 -19.56 18.19
N GLY A 54 8.02 -18.56 17.40
CA GLY A 54 8.56 -18.33 16.05
C GLY A 54 7.94 -19.19 14.93
N ALA A 55 7.25 -20.28 15.26
CA ALA A 55 6.59 -21.14 14.27
C ALA A 55 5.53 -20.36 13.47
N LEU A 56 4.66 -19.62 14.17
CA LEU A 56 3.66 -18.76 13.51
C LEU A 56 4.25 -17.44 13.03
N ALA A 57 5.29 -16.89 13.67
CA ALA A 57 5.94 -15.65 13.23
C ALA A 57 6.48 -15.74 11.79
N SER A 58 6.86 -16.94 11.35
CA SER A 58 7.31 -17.21 9.98
C SER A 58 6.19 -17.19 8.94
N THR A 59 4.93 -17.29 9.35
CA THR A 59 3.78 -17.31 8.43
C THR A 59 3.59 -15.95 7.75
N PRO A 60 3.10 -15.90 6.50
CA PRO A 60 2.82 -14.64 5.80
C PRO A 60 1.90 -13.71 6.59
N HIS A 61 0.92 -14.27 7.30
CA HIS A 61 -0.01 -13.53 8.13
C HIS A 61 0.70 -12.82 9.29
N CYS A 62 1.51 -13.54 10.08
CA CYS A 62 2.21 -12.93 11.21
C CYS A 62 3.27 -11.94 10.78
N ARG A 63 3.96 -12.17 9.65
CA ARG A 63 4.86 -11.15 9.08
C ARG A 63 4.11 -9.86 8.75
N GLU A 64 2.90 -9.96 8.19
CA GLU A 64 2.09 -8.79 7.91
C GLU A 64 1.65 -8.09 9.20
N VAL A 65 1.16 -8.82 10.20
CA VAL A 65 0.74 -8.28 11.50
C VAL A 65 1.89 -7.55 12.20
N LEU A 66 3.06 -8.17 12.29
CA LEU A 66 4.26 -7.58 12.89
C LEU A 66 4.75 -6.37 12.09
N ARG A 67 4.68 -6.42 10.75
CA ARG A 67 4.97 -5.27 9.88
C ARG A 67 4.00 -4.13 10.14
N ILE A 68 2.71 -4.40 10.32
CA ILE A 68 1.73 -3.35 10.64
C ILE A 68 2.00 -2.77 12.03
N ASN A 69 2.31 -3.61 13.02
CA ASN A 69 2.67 -3.17 14.37
C ASN A 69 3.84 -2.17 14.34
N ASN A 70 4.95 -2.53 13.68
CA ASN A 70 6.13 -1.66 13.52
C ASN A 70 5.89 -0.37 12.71
N ASN A 71 4.80 -0.28 11.95
CA ASN A 71 4.44 0.94 11.20
C ASN A 71 3.49 1.85 11.97
N LEU A 72 2.85 1.35 13.03
CA LEU A 72 1.88 2.08 13.83
C LEU A 72 2.43 2.51 15.18
N PHE A 73 3.43 1.80 15.70
CA PHE A 73 4.11 2.02 16.98
C PHE A 73 5.61 1.92 16.77
#